data_AF-A0A420UAR6-F1
#
_entry.id   AF-A0A420UAR6-F1
#
_cell.length_a   1.000
_cell.length_b   1.000
_cell.length_c   1.000
_cell.angle_alpha   90.00
_cell.angle_beta   90.00
_cell.angle_gamma   90.00
#
_symmetry.space_group_name_H-M   'P 1'
#
loop_
_entity.id
_entity.type
_entity.pdbx_description
1 polymer ?
#
loop_
_entity_poly.entity_id
_entity_poly.type
_entity_poly.pdbx_seq_one_letter_code
_entity_poly.pdbx_strand_id
1 'polypeptide(L)'
;MYRPSVSNDLQQFFDFYCKPEIVKDTNWEFSTPRVRLSLLGFEADGSSATTVIERPEQSYPLTRQKLRTLYLDGTTGNLVDLRPDQESIKSYEGRSLRDGLTFTTTFDVATELVGYPKVVLHMSCPDHDDFDVVVQVRKTDNKGRQLSHLNYPCPVHIEEVPDVNTAKTLGPQGFLRASHHVSLNGDGGPVVSDDVSRETDVLYSHRVRQPISPGAIVRLEIPIWPIGMVFAAGEGIALNVSGHDMCLPETDLCRLREPEDQNVGRHYVHTGGKYDSHLVIPVIMG
;
A
#
# COMPACT_ATOMS: atom_id res chain seq x y z
N MET A 1 -0.69 -18.77 17.26
CA MET A 1 -1.96 -19.02 16.55
C MET A 1 -3.14 -19.28 17.49
N TYR A 2 -2.96 -19.90 18.67
CA TYR A 2 -4.05 -20.13 19.64
C TYR A 2 -3.82 -19.39 20.97
N ARG A 3 -3.96 -18.06 20.95
CA ARG A 3 -3.98 -17.30 22.21
C ARG A 3 -5.31 -17.60 22.91
N PRO A 4 -5.34 -18.09 24.16
CA PRO A 4 -6.59 -18.37 24.87
C PRO A 4 -7.55 -17.17 24.88
N SER A 5 -7.02 -15.95 24.97
CA SER A 5 -7.83 -14.72 24.90
C SER A 5 -8.63 -14.59 23.60
N VAL A 6 -8.06 -14.94 22.45
CA VAL A 6 -8.74 -14.85 21.15
C VAL A 6 -9.82 -15.94 21.03
N SER A 7 -9.52 -17.15 21.49
CA SER A 7 -10.51 -18.23 21.53
C SER A 7 -11.68 -17.90 22.46
N ASN A 8 -11.41 -17.29 23.62
CA ASN A 8 -12.44 -16.85 24.56
C ASN A 8 -13.27 -15.68 24.01
N ASP A 9 -12.66 -14.76 23.27
CA ASP A 9 -13.37 -13.65 22.61
C ASP A 9 -14.32 -14.18 21.52
N LEU A 10 -13.86 -15.14 20.70
CA LEU A 10 -14.70 -15.82 19.71
C LEU A 10 -15.82 -16.64 20.36
N GLN A 11 -15.55 -17.32 21.48
CA GLN A 11 -16.57 -18.05 22.23
C GLN A 11 -17.66 -17.10 22.74
N GLN A 12 -17.28 -15.93 23.27
CA GLN A 12 -18.25 -14.92 23.72
C GLN A 12 -19.14 -14.41 22.58
N PHE A 13 -18.57 -14.19 21.38
CA PHE A 13 -19.35 -13.84 20.19
C PHE A 13 -20.41 -14.91 19.87
N PHE A 14 -20.04 -16.19 19.84
CA PHE A 14 -20.99 -17.27 19.56
C PHE A 14 -22.01 -17.46 20.68
N ASP A 15 -21.59 -17.36 21.94
CA ASP A 15 -22.51 -17.47 23.07
C ASP A 15 -23.56 -16.35 23.01
N PHE A 16 -23.17 -15.12 22.69
CA PHE A 16 -24.08 -13.98 22.55
C PHE A 16 -25.12 -14.16 21.43
N TYR A 17 -24.68 -14.49 20.20
CA TYR A 17 -25.60 -14.57 19.04
C TYR A 17 -26.29 -15.92 18.88
N CYS A 18 -25.70 -17.02 19.35
CA CYS A 18 -26.20 -18.37 19.11
C CYS A 18 -26.78 -19.07 20.34
N LYS A 19 -26.54 -18.57 21.56
CA LYS A 19 -27.07 -19.14 22.82
C LYS A 19 -27.68 -18.08 23.75
N PRO A 20 -28.56 -17.19 23.27
CA PRO A 20 -29.07 -16.06 24.07
C PRO A 20 -29.77 -16.49 25.38
N GLU A 21 -30.26 -17.72 25.47
CA GLU A 21 -30.89 -18.30 26.66
C GLU A 21 -29.92 -18.60 27.81
N ILE A 22 -28.64 -18.85 27.50
CA ILE A 22 -27.57 -19.14 28.47
C ILE A 22 -26.90 -17.85 28.93
N VAL A 23 -26.97 -16.80 28.11
CA VAL A 23 -26.17 -15.58 28.23
C VAL A 23 -27.05 -14.36 28.53
N LYS A 24 -28.08 -14.56 29.36
CA LYS A 24 -28.92 -13.47 29.86
C LYS A 24 -28.02 -12.49 30.61
N ASP A 25 -28.03 -11.23 30.19
CA ASP A 25 -27.30 -10.09 30.78
C ASP A 25 -25.84 -9.87 30.36
N THR A 26 -25.33 -10.48 29.28
CA THR A 26 -24.02 -10.03 28.74
C THR A 26 -24.12 -8.75 27.93
N ASN A 27 -23.16 -7.86 28.12
CA ASN A 27 -23.01 -6.60 27.41
C ASN A 27 -22.00 -6.70 26.24
N TRP A 28 -21.85 -7.89 25.62
CA TRP A 28 -20.76 -8.17 24.68
C TRP A 28 -20.62 -7.12 23.56
N GLU A 29 -21.75 -6.69 22.96
CA GLU A 29 -21.76 -5.66 21.92
C GLU A 29 -21.23 -4.28 22.38
N PHE A 30 -21.24 -4.02 23.69
CA PHE A 30 -20.77 -2.77 24.29
C PHE A 30 -19.37 -2.89 24.91
N SER A 31 -18.98 -4.09 25.37
CA SER A 31 -17.68 -4.33 26.01
C SER A 31 -16.59 -4.74 25.03
N THR A 32 -16.95 -5.26 23.86
CA THR A 32 -16.01 -5.68 22.81
C THR A 32 -15.75 -4.53 21.83
N PRO A 33 -14.48 -4.13 21.60
CA PRO A 33 -14.16 -3.14 20.58
C PRO A 33 -14.65 -3.57 19.20
N ARG A 34 -15.31 -2.65 18.47
CA ARG A 34 -15.77 -2.91 17.09
C ARG A 34 -14.61 -3.18 16.14
N VAL A 35 -13.48 -2.53 16.38
CA VAL A 35 -12.24 -2.70 15.62
C VAL A 35 -11.09 -2.82 16.62
N ARG A 36 -10.17 -3.76 16.38
CA ARG A 36 -8.88 -3.85 17.07
C ARG A 36 -7.78 -3.72 16.04
N LEU A 37 -7.03 -2.62 16.12
CA LEU A 37 -6.04 -2.22 15.14
C LEU A 37 -4.63 -2.62 15.60
N SER A 38 -3.89 -3.31 14.72
CA SER A 38 -2.47 -3.57 14.90
C SER A 38 -1.68 -2.90 13.79
N LEU A 39 -0.56 -2.24 14.15
CA LEU A 39 0.26 -1.48 13.22
C LEU A 39 1.71 -1.92 13.31
N LEU A 40 2.34 -2.15 12.16
CA LEU A 40 3.68 -2.74 12.09
C LEU A 40 4.76 -1.69 12.37
N GLY A 41 5.64 -1.99 13.33
CA GLY A 41 6.77 -1.12 13.73
C GLY A 41 8.07 -1.39 12.97
N PHE A 42 8.32 -2.60 12.47
CA PHE A 42 9.56 -3.01 11.77
C PHE A 42 10.81 -3.03 12.68
N GLU A 43 10.63 -3.28 13.98
CA GLU A 43 11.68 -3.28 15.00
C GLU A 43 12.78 -4.30 14.71
N ALA A 44 12.38 -5.48 14.20
CA ALA A 44 13.30 -6.56 13.86
C ALA A 44 14.34 -6.16 12.81
N ASP A 45 14.05 -5.14 11.99
CA ASP A 45 14.93 -4.60 10.95
C ASP A 45 15.49 -3.21 11.32
N GLY A 46 15.53 -2.89 12.62
CA GLY A 46 16.20 -1.70 13.14
C GLY A 46 15.37 -0.43 13.21
N SER A 47 14.04 -0.50 12.98
CA SER A 47 13.17 0.63 13.30
C SER A 47 13.10 0.88 14.80
N SER A 48 13.02 2.16 15.19
CA SER A 48 12.75 2.56 16.58
C SER A 48 11.26 2.73 16.88
N ALA A 49 10.38 2.60 15.87
CA ALA A 49 8.93 2.66 16.05
C ALA A 49 8.43 1.38 16.74
N THR A 50 7.53 1.53 17.72
CA THR A 50 6.94 0.38 18.41
C THR A 50 5.67 -0.09 17.72
N THR A 51 5.58 -1.39 17.46
CA THR A 51 4.39 -2.07 16.95
C THR A 51 3.21 -1.83 17.89
N VAL A 52 2.08 -1.42 17.31
CA VAL A 52 0.81 -1.30 18.03
C VAL A 52 0.09 -2.63 17.95
N ILE A 53 -0.38 -3.14 19.09
CA ILE A 53 -1.06 -4.45 19.18
C ILE A 53 -2.50 -4.24 19.65
N GLU A 54 -3.46 -4.62 18.81
CA GLU A 54 -4.88 -4.73 19.14
C GLU A 54 -5.50 -3.47 19.79
N ARG A 55 -5.05 -2.27 19.38
CA ARG A 55 -5.57 -0.99 19.87
C ARG A 55 -7.06 -0.88 19.54
N PRO A 56 -7.94 -0.65 20.53
CA PRO A 56 -9.38 -0.55 20.27
C PRO A 56 -9.72 0.72 19.50
N GLU A 57 -10.57 0.59 18.49
CA GLU A 57 -11.07 1.68 17.67
C GLU A 57 -12.59 1.50 17.45
N GLN A 58 -13.30 2.61 17.22
CA GLN A 58 -14.77 2.61 17.10
C GLN A 58 -15.26 2.35 15.67
N SER A 59 -14.44 2.65 14.66
CA SER A 59 -14.79 2.51 13.24
C SER A 59 -13.55 2.20 12.39
N TYR A 60 -13.80 1.69 11.19
CA TYR A 60 -12.82 1.61 10.11
C TYR A 60 -13.50 2.02 8.80
N PRO A 61 -12.98 3.01 8.03
CA PRO A 61 -11.83 3.87 8.32
C PRO A 61 -11.93 4.63 9.66
N LEU A 62 -10.80 5.08 10.20
CA LEU A 62 -10.79 5.75 11.50
C LEU A 62 -11.37 7.16 11.37
N THR A 63 -12.22 7.59 12.32
CA THR A 63 -12.81 8.94 12.31
C THR A 63 -11.75 10.06 12.33
N ARG A 64 -10.59 9.80 12.95
CA ARG A 64 -9.45 10.73 13.02
C ARG A 64 -8.51 10.68 11.82
N GLN A 65 -8.77 9.80 10.85
CA GLN A 65 -7.95 9.65 9.66
C GLN A 65 -8.05 10.89 8.76
N LYS A 66 -6.91 11.38 8.31
CA LYS A 66 -6.76 12.46 7.34
C LYS A 66 -5.97 11.96 6.16
N LEU A 67 -6.42 12.31 4.96
CA LEU A 67 -5.66 12.02 3.75
C LEU A 67 -4.63 13.12 3.53
N ARG A 68 -3.39 12.71 3.24
CA ARG A 68 -2.30 13.61 2.83
C ARG A 68 -1.88 13.25 1.43
N THR A 69 -1.84 14.25 0.55
CA THR A 69 -1.37 14.11 -0.83
C THR A 69 0.11 14.50 -0.90
N LEU A 70 0.91 13.62 -1.48
CA LEU A 70 2.34 13.80 -1.72
C LEU A 70 2.61 13.68 -3.22
N TYR A 71 2.96 14.78 -3.87
CA TYR A 71 3.28 14.81 -5.30
C TYR A 71 4.65 14.19 -5.56
N LEU A 72 4.76 13.46 -6.67
CA LEU A 72 6.04 12.92 -7.13
C LEU A 72 6.84 14.04 -7.79
N ASP A 73 8.07 14.24 -7.34
CA ASP A 73 9.06 15.09 -8.03
C ASP A 73 10.06 14.20 -8.77
N GLY A 74 9.87 14.08 -10.09
CA GLY A 74 10.78 13.35 -10.96
C GLY A 74 12.19 13.94 -11.01
N THR A 75 12.40 15.20 -10.68
CA THR A 75 13.73 15.82 -10.70
C THR A 75 14.59 15.35 -9.52
N THR A 76 13.99 15.30 -8.34
CA THR A 76 14.70 14.97 -7.09
C THR A 76 14.52 13.53 -6.62
N GLY A 77 13.50 12.82 -7.11
CA GLY A 77 13.13 11.49 -6.61
C GLY A 77 12.44 11.55 -5.25
N ASN A 78 11.78 12.66 -4.93
CA ASN A 78 11.10 12.86 -3.66
C ASN A 78 9.58 12.87 -3.80
N LEU A 79 8.91 12.61 -2.68
CA LEU A 79 7.50 12.84 -2.45
C LEU A 79 7.36 14.16 -1.67
N VAL A 80 6.66 15.15 -2.25
CA VAL A 80 6.60 16.53 -1.75
C VAL A 80 5.15 17.01 -1.55
N ASP A 81 4.90 17.89 -0.58
CA ASP A 81 3.54 18.38 -0.28
C ASP A 81 2.99 19.33 -1.35
N LEU A 82 3.86 20.05 -2.06
CA LEU A 82 3.49 20.97 -3.12
C LEU A 82 3.83 20.37 -4.47
N ARG A 83 2.89 20.46 -5.42
CA ARG A 83 3.10 19.98 -6.78
C ARG A 83 4.30 20.72 -7.41
N PRO A 84 5.31 20.01 -7.93
CA PRO A 84 6.43 20.64 -8.63
C PRO A 84 5.96 21.41 -9.88
N ASP A 85 6.50 22.61 -10.10
CA ASP A 85 6.19 23.39 -11.31
C ASP A 85 6.91 22.84 -12.56
N GLN A 86 8.11 22.30 -12.38
CA GLN A 86 8.93 21.79 -13.46
C GLN A 86 8.45 20.41 -13.92
N GLU A 87 8.07 20.29 -15.19
CA GLU A 87 7.81 19.00 -15.82
C GLU A 87 9.09 18.15 -15.85
N SER A 88 8.97 16.89 -15.46
CA SER A 88 10.05 15.90 -15.47
C SER A 88 9.50 14.55 -15.89
N ILE A 89 10.35 13.77 -16.56
CA ILE A 89 10.01 12.44 -17.08
C ILE A 89 11.11 11.48 -16.62
N LYS A 90 10.71 10.41 -15.95
CA LYS A 90 11.58 9.29 -15.59
C LYS A 90 11.09 8.02 -16.25
N SER A 91 11.98 7.05 -16.44
CA SER A 91 11.61 5.79 -17.06
C SER A 91 12.30 4.60 -16.41
N TYR A 92 11.68 3.44 -16.54
CA TYR A 92 12.21 2.14 -16.15
C TYR A 92 11.88 1.11 -17.25
N GLU A 93 12.64 0.02 -17.29
CA GLU A 93 12.36 -1.13 -18.14
C GLU A 93 11.14 -1.90 -17.61
N GLY A 94 10.07 -1.95 -18.40
CA GLY A 94 8.80 -2.54 -17.99
C GLY A 94 8.90 -4.05 -17.78
N ARG A 95 9.73 -4.73 -18.57
CA ARG A 95 9.98 -6.18 -18.48
C ARG A 95 11.27 -6.46 -17.71
N SER A 96 11.29 -6.13 -16.42
CA SER A 96 12.47 -6.30 -15.57
C SER A 96 12.09 -6.64 -14.13
N LEU A 97 12.78 -7.60 -13.53
CA LEU A 97 12.66 -7.95 -12.09
C LEU A 97 13.47 -7.04 -11.16
N ARG A 98 14.14 -6.02 -11.69
CA ARG A 98 15.09 -5.18 -10.91
C ARG A 98 15.00 -3.70 -11.20
N ASP A 99 14.47 -3.32 -12.36
CA ASP A 99 14.35 -1.92 -12.75
C ASP A 99 13.03 -1.33 -12.24
N GLY A 100 13.06 -0.04 -11.94
CA GLY A 100 11.95 0.67 -11.34
C GLY A 100 12.34 2.08 -10.93
N LEU A 101 11.36 2.82 -10.42
CA LEU A 101 11.56 4.16 -9.86
C LEU A 101 11.21 4.15 -8.38
N THR A 102 11.92 4.94 -7.59
CA THR A 102 11.64 5.13 -6.17
C THR A 102 11.48 6.61 -5.88
N PHE A 103 10.43 6.96 -5.14
CA PHE A 103 10.20 8.30 -4.63
C PHE A 103 10.07 8.26 -3.11
N THR A 104 10.78 9.13 -2.39
CA THR A 104 10.87 9.06 -0.92
C THR A 104 10.40 10.32 -0.21
N THR A 105 9.87 10.18 1.00
CA THR A 105 9.72 11.28 1.96
C THR A 105 9.96 10.78 3.38
N THR A 106 10.29 11.69 4.29
CA THR A 106 10.49 11.43 5.72
C THR A 106 9.47 12.19 6.55
N PHE A 107 9.16 11.67 7.74
CA PHE A 107 8.28 12.32 8.70
C PHE A 107 9.10 12.93 9.82
N ASP A 108 8.92 14.23 10.08
CA ASP A 108 9.65 14.93 11.14
C ASP A 108 9.17 14.56 12.55
N VAL A 109 7.98 13.95 12.65
CA VAL A 109 7.37 13.49 13.90
C VAL A 109 6.93 12.04 13.77
N ALA A 110 6.69 11.40 14.92
CA ALA A 110 6.12 10.06 14.94
C ALA A 110 4.77 10.04 14.20
N THR A 111 4.64 9.15 13.23
CA THR A 111 3.53 9.12 12.27
C THR A 111 2.91 7.73 12.24
N GLU A 112 1.58 7.65 12.10
CA GLU A 112 0.86 6.39 11.89
C GLU A 112 0.06 6.46 10.60
N LEU A 113 0.24 5.46 9.74
CA LEU A 113 -0.51 5.31 8.50
C LEU A 113 -1.46 4.12 8.60
N VAL A 114 -2.76 4.36 8.41
CA VAL A 114 -3.81 3.36 8.58
C VAL A 114 -4.95 3.59 7.60
N GLY A 115 -5.21 2.62 6.73
CA GLY A 115 -6.29 2.71 5.75
C GLY A 115 -5.79 2.42 4.34
N TYR A 116 -6.51 2.87 3.33
CA TYR A 116 -6.23 2.62 1.91
C TYR A 116 -5.43 3.78 1.30
N PRO A 117 -4.17 3.57 0.86
CA PRO A 117 -3.47 4.50 0.00
C PRO A 117 -3.93 4.37 -1.45
N LYS A 118 -3.69 5.42 -2.24
CA LYS A 118 -3.90 5.41 -3.69
C LYS A 118 -2.80 6.22 -4.35
N VAL A 119 -2.28 5.77 -5.48
CA VAL A 119 -1.37 6.56 -6.30
C VAL A 119 -2.02 6.94 -7.61
N VAL A 120 -1.79 8.16 -8.05
CA VAL A 120 -2.13 8.64 -9.39
C VAL A 120 -0.84 8.82 -10.16
N LEU A 121 -0.73 8.19 -11.33
CA LEU A 121 0.44 8.27 -12.20
C LEU A 121 0.02 8.69 -13.61
N HIS A 122 0.71 9.68 -14.17
CA HIS A 122 0.67 9.99 -15.60
C HIS A 122 1.76 9.19 -16.29
N MET A 123 1.38 8.24 -17.14
CA MET A 123 2.32 7.28 -17.72
C MET A 123 2.17 7.13 -19.21
N SER A 124 3.24 6.75 -19.89
CA SER A 124 3.23 6.39 -21.32
C SER A 124 4.17 5.23 -21.60
N CYS A 125 3.87 4.45 -22.64
CA CYS A 125 4.75 3.41 -23.19
C CYS A 125 4.82 3.60 -24.71
N PRO A 126 5.98 3.92 -25.31
CA PRO A 126 6.14 4.05 -26.76
C PRO A 126 6.30 2.71 -27.48
N ASP A 127 6.61 1.65 -26.75
CA ASP A 127 7.00 0.34 -27.32
C ASP A 127 5.84 -0.67 -27.39
N HIS A 128 4.69 -0.35 -26.78
CA HIS A 128 3.53 -1.22 -26.69
C HIS A 128 2.21 -0.44 -26.57
N ASP A 129 1.07 -1.09 -26.81
CA ASP A 129 -0.27 -0.52 -26.68
C ASP A 129 -0.96 -0.83 -25.35
N ASP A 130 -0.23 -1.41 -24.41
CA ASP A 130 -0.68 -1.79 -23.06
C ASP A 130 0.54 -2.02 -22.18
N PHE A 131 0.38 -1.88 -20.87
CA PHE A 131 1.43 -2.15 -19.91
C PHE A 131 0.86 -2.35 -18.49
N ASP A 132 1.49 -3.25 -17.74
CA ASP A 132 1.22 -3.50 -16.33
C ASP A 132 2.10 -2.60 -15.47
N VAL A 133 1.46 -1.92 -14.50
CA VAL A 133 2.13 -1.06 -13.53
C VAL A 133 1.90 -1.63 -12.14
N VAL A 134 3.00 -1.81 -11.42
CA VAL A 134 3.02 -2.23 -10.02
C VAL A 134 3.59 -1.10 -9.19
N VAL A 135 2.94 -0.81 -8.07
CA VAL A 135 3.40 0.17 -7.09
C VAL A 135 3.49 -0.47 -5.71
N GLN A 136 4.46 -0.06 -4.91
CA GLN A 136 4.64 -0.56 -3.55
C GLN A 136 5.00 0.59 -2.61
N VAL A 137 4.38 0.61 -1.43
CA VAL A 137 4.79 1.53 -0.35
C VAL A 137 5.63 0.75 0.65
N ARG A 138 6.89 1.17 0.83
CA ARG A 138 7.85 0.59 1.76
C ARG A 138 8.12 1.57 2.89
N LYS A 139 8.32 1.06 4.10
CA LYS A 139 8.86 1.86 5.21
C LYS A 139 10.36 2.04 5.02
N THR A 140 10.88 3.24 5.30
CA THR A 140 12.32 3.54 5.30
C THR A 140 12.80 3.97 6.68
N ASP A 141 14.02 3.58 7.04
CA ASP A 141 14.70 4.15 8.20
C ASP A 141 15.18 5.59 7.94
N ASN A 142 15.80 6.21 8.95
CA ASN A 142 16.33 7.57 8.89
C ASN A 142 17.55 7.74 7.96
N LYS A 143 18.03 6.66 7.34
CA LYS A 143 19.08 6.68 6.31
C LYS A 143 18.50 6.38 4.92
N GLY A 144 17.19 6.22 4.80
CA GLY A 144 16.50 5.91 3.54
C GLY A 144 16.56 4.43 3.15
N ARG A 145 17.04 3.53 4.02
CA ARG A 145 17.03 2.09 3.73
C ARG A 145 15.61 1.55 3.89
N GLN A 146 15.12 0.84 2.88
CA GLN A 146 13.79 0.22 2.90
C GLN A 146 13.79 -1.02 3.80
N LEU A 147 12.88 -1.06 4.76
CA LEU A 147 12.83 -2.07 5.82
C LEU A 147 11.90 -3.24 5.48
N SER A 148 12.06 -4.34 6.20
CA SER A 148 11.24 -5.54 6.16
C SER A 148 10.67 -5.85 7.54
N HIS A 149 9.47 -6.41 7.61
CA HIS A 149 8.83 -6.80 8.86
C HIS A 149 8.68 -8.32 8.94
N LEU A 150 8.97 -8.92 10.09
CA LEU A 150 8.75 -10.35 10.32
C LEU A 150 7.27 -10.63 10.60
N ASN A 151 6.64 -11.50 9.82
CA ASN A 151 5.21 -11.82 9.99
C ASN A 151 4.91 -12.55 11.31
N TYR A 152 5.92 -13.15 11.92
CA TYR A 152 5.86 -13.81 13.21
C TYR A 152 7.21 -13.72 13.92
N PRO A 153 7.27 -13.87 15.26
CA PRO A 153 8.53 -13.90 15.99
C PRO A 153 9.43 -15.04 15.53
N CYS A 154 10.68 -14.72 15.16
CA CYS A 154 11.71 -15.68 14.78
C CYS A 154 12.81 -15.74 15.86
N PRO A 155 13.39 -16.92 16.16
CA PRO A 155 14.44 -17.08 17.17
C PRO A 155 15.84 -16.74 16.65
N VAL A 156 15.95 -16.07 15.49
CA VAL A 156 17.19 -15.71 14.79
C VAL A 156 17.11 -14.26 14.32
N HIS A 157 18.25 -13.68 13.96
CA HIS A 157 18.29 -12.35 13.38
C HIS A 157 17.56 -12.29 12.03
N ILE A 158 16.99 -11.13 11.67
CA ILE A 158 16.14 -10.98 10.48
C ILE A 158 16.90 -11.31 9.19
N GLU A 159 18.21 -11.07 9.16
CA GLU A 159 19.10 -11.38 8.05
C GLU A 159 19.25 -12.89 7.80
N GLU A 160 19.01 -13.72 8.82
CA GLU A 160 19.02 -15.18 8.72
C GLU A 160 17.65 -15.76 8.33
N VAL A 161 16.58 -14.96 8.44
CA VAL A 161 15.24 -15.38 8.02
C VAL A 161 15.14 -15.29 6.50
N PRO A 162 14.63 -16.32 5.80
CA PRO A 162 14.48 -16.26 4.34
C PRO A 162 13.61 -15.10 3.86
N ASP A 163 13.98 -14.52 2.72
CA ASP A 163 13.19 -13.49 2.02
C ASP A 163 12.07 -14.14 1.22
N VAL A 164 11.05 -14.59 1.95
CA VAL A 164 9.80 -15.18 1.44
C VAL A 164 8.59 -14.54 2.10
N ASN A 165 7.48 -14.43 1.37
CA ASN A 165 6.27 -13.73 1.79
C ASN A 165 5.64 -14.32 3.06
N THR A 166 5.83 -15.63 3.27
CA THR A 166 5.34 -16.31 4.47
C THR A 166 6.03 -15.81 5.74
N ALA A 167 7.32 -15.46 5.66
CA ALA A 167 8.13 -15.05 6.82
C ALA A 167 8.26 -13.53 6.97
N LYS A 168 8.30 -12.80 5.85
CA LYS A 168 8.53 -11.35 5.82
C LYS A 168 7.47 -10.64 4.99
N THR A 169 7.06 -9.46 5.43
CA THR A 169 6.29 -8.50 4.62
C THR A 169 7.11 -7.24 4.38
N LEU A 170 7.01 -6.73 3.16
CA LEU A 170 7.74 -5.53 2.74
C LEU A 170 6.86 -4.28 2.83
N GLY A 171 5.57 -4.43 2.56
CA GLY A 171 4.58 -3.35 2.54
C GLY A 171 3.51 -3.59 1.48
N PRO A 172 2.44 -2.79 1.46
CA PRO A 172 1.32 -2.99 0.56
C PRO A 172 1.66 -2.60 -0.88
N GLN A 173 0.95 -3.23 -1.81
CA GLN A 173 1.10 -3.01 -3.25
C GLN A 173 -0.22 -2.63 -3.91
N GLY A 174 -0.11 -2.06 -5.11
CA GLY A 174 -1.22 -1.83 -6.02
C GLY A 174 -0.81 -2.25 -7.43
N PHE A 175 -1.78 -2.70 -8.23
CA PHE A 175 -1.57 -3.20 -9.58
C PHE A 175 -2.60 -2.58 -10.52
N LEU A 176 -2.18 -2.21 -11.72
CA LEU A 176 -3.11 -1.86 -12.77
C LEU A 176 -2.52 -2.18 -14.14
N ARG A 177 -3.30 -2.88 -14.97
CA ARG A 177 -3.07 -2.96 -16.42
C ARG A 177 -3.61 -1.70 -17.08
N ALA A 178 -2.75 -0.94 -17.74
CA ALA A 178 -3.06 0.41 -18.21
C ALA A 178 -4.25 0.45 -19.17
N SER A 179 -4.44 -0.55 -20.04
CA SER A 179 -5.62 -0.62 -20.93
C SER A 179 -6.97 -0.68 -20.20
N HIS A 180 -6.98 -1.07 -18.92
CA HIS A 180 -8.19 -1.09 -18.09
C HIS A 180 -8.54 0.27 -17.48
N HIS A 181 -7.74 1.33 -17.69
CA HIS A 181 -7.98 2.67 -17.13
C HIS A 181 -9.39 3.21 -17.43
N VAL A 182 -9.94 2.89 -18.61
CA VAL A 182 -11.28 3.30 -19.04
C VAL A 182 -12.40 2.72 -18.17
N SER A 183 -12.14 1.58 -17.52
CA SER A 183 -13.14 0.88 -16.72
C SER A 183 -13.40 1.52 -15.35
N LEU A 184 -12.59 2.53 -14.96
CA LEU A 184 -12.85 3.38 -13.80
C LEU A 184 -13.99 4.37 -14.06
N ASN A 185 -14.00 5.04 -15.21
CA ASN A 185 -15.02 6.05 -15.53
C ASN A 185 -16.23 5.49 -16.30
N GLY A 186 -16.20 4.19 -16.66
CA GLY A 186 -17.32 3.46 -17.23
C GLY A 186 -18.21 2.86 -16.13
N ASP A 187 -18.29 1.54 -16.07
CA ASP A 187 -19.08 0.81 -15.06
C ASP A 187 -18.41 0.74 -13.67
N GLY A 188 -17.29 1.44 -13.50
CA GLY A 188 -16.57 1.57 -12.24
C GLY A 188 -16.82 2.91 -11.58
N GLY A 189 -15.88 3.33 -10.74
CA GLY A 189 -15.83 4.68 -10.20
C GLY A 189 -15.32 4.71 -8.77
N PRO A 190 -15.39 5.88 -8.12
CA PRO A 190 -15.19 5.97 -6.69
C PRO A 190 -16.18 5.05 -5.96
N VAL A 191 -15.71 4.29 -4.98
CA VAL A 191 -16.61 3.50 -4.13
C VAL A 191 -17.47 4.46 -3.32
N VAL A 192 -18.79 4.25 -3.33
CA VAL A 192 -19.73 5.09 -2.58
C VAL A 192 -19.57 4.81 -1.09
N SER A 193 -18.85 5.69 -0.39
CA SER A 193 -18.75 5.72 1.07
C SER A 193 -18.98 7.13 1.61
N ASP A 194 -19.50 7.22 2.84
CA ASP A 194 -19.74 8.47 3.56
C ASP A 194 -18.52 8.91 4.40
N ASP A 195 -17.34 8.35 4.12
CA ASP A 195 -16.11 8.58 4.86
C ASP A 195 -14.96 9.05 3.93
N VAL A 196 -13.75 9.09 4.47
CA VAL A 196 -12.56 9.53 3.72
C VAL A 196 -12.08 8.50 2.71
N SER A 197 -12.47 7.22 2.78
CA SER A 197 -11.99 6.21 1.84
C SER A 197 -12.51 6.44 0.42
N ARG A 198 -13.63 7.15 0.21
CA ARG A 198 -14.14 7.49 -1.14
C ARG A 198 -13.12 8.16 -2.06
N GLU A 199 -12.08 8.80 -1.50
CA GLU A 199 -11.02 9.44 -2.27
C GLU A 199 -9.91 8.46 -2.69
N THR A 200 -9.71 7.36 -1.96
CA THR A 200 -8.63 6.38 -2.23
C THR A 200 -9.14 5.02 -2.70
N ASP A 201 -10.38 4.70 -2.40
CA ASP A 201 -11.06 3.46 -2.78
C ASP A 201 -11.76 3.64 -4.12
N VAL A 202 -11.20 2.98 -5.14
CA VAL A 202 -11.67 3.06 -6.52
C VAL A 202 -11.98 1.67 -7.04
N LEU A 203 -13.13 1.54 -7.69
CA LEU A 203 -13.56 0.31 -8.34
C LEU A 203 -13.27 0.40 -9.83
N TYR A 204 -12.36 -0.44 -10.30
CA TYR A 204 -12.26 -0.78 -11.71
C TYR A 204 -13.19 -1.94 -12.01
N SER A 205 -14.14 -1.76 -12.92
CA SER A 205 -15.04 -2.87 -13.28
C SER A 205 -14.31 -3.99 -14.05
N HIS A 206 -13.19 -3.65 -14.70
CA HIS A 206 -12.39 -4.53 -15.56
C HIS A 206 -13.17 -5.25 -16.68
N ARG A 207 -14.43 -4.87 -16.94
CA ARG A 207 -15.27 -5.47 -18.00
C ARG A 207 -14.90 -5.00 -19.40
N VAL A 208 -14.24 -3.84 -19.48
CA VAL A 208 -13.79 -3.22 -20.71
C VAL A 208 -12.32 -2.89 -20.59
N ARG A 209 -11.60 -3.05 -21.70
CA ARG A 209 -10.24 -2.55 -21.89
C ARG A 209 -10.16 -1.79 -23.21
N GLN A 210 -9.29 -0.79 -23.27
CA GLN A 210 -9.00 -0.03 -24.48
C GLN A 210 -7.48 0.03 -24.67
N PRO A 211 -6.94 -0.44 -25.82
CA PRO A 211 -5.54 -0.25 -26.16
C PRO A 211 -5.15 1.24 -26.10
N ILE A 212 -3.94 1.50 -25.65
CA ILE A 212 -3.37 2.85 -25.54
C ILE A 212 -2.50 3.07 -26.78
N SER A 213 -2.70 4.17 -27.50
CA SER A 213 -1.81 4.49 -28.61
C SER A 213 -0.36 4.60 -28.10
N PRO A 214 0.62 3.94 -28.73
CA PRO A 214 2.01 4.00 -28.28
C PRO A 214 2.50 5.45 -28.11
N GLY A 215 3.08 5.74 -26.95
CA GLY A 215 3.57 7.06 -26.56
C GLY A 215 2.50 8.01 -26.02
N ALA A 216 1.22 7.66 -26.08
CA ALA A 216 0.16 8.45 -25.47
C ALA A 216 0.28 8.41 -23.93
N ILE A 217 0.02 9.54 -23.30
CA ILE A 217 0.05 9.68 -21.84
C ILE A 217 -1.34 9.36 -21.29
N VAL A 218 -1.42 8.37 -20.41
CA VAL A 218 -2.62 7.95 -19.70
C VAL A 218 -2.49 8.27 -18.22
N ARG A 219 -3.59 8.69 -17.59
CA ARG A 219 -3.69 8.87 -16.15
C ARG A 219 -4.21 7.58 -15.52
N LEU A 220 -3.44 7.03 -14.59
CA LEU A 220 -3.71 5.77 -13.91
C LEU A 220 -3.96 6.04 -12.42
N GLU A 221 -5.12 5.66 -11.91
CA GLU A 221 -5.40 5.68 -10.46
C GLU A 221 -5.25 4.27 -9.90
N ILE A 222 -4.19 3.99 -9.16
CA ILE A 222 -3.87 2.64 -8.72
C ILE A 222 -4.19 2.56 -7.21
N PRO A 223 -5.25 1.84 -6.80
CA PRO A 223 -5.50 1.58 -5.39
C PRO A 223 -4.40 0.68 -4.84
N ILE A 224 -3.95 0.97 -3.62
CA ILE A 224 -2.94 0.19 -2.90
C ILE A 224 -3.65 -0.52 -1.74
N TRP A 225 -3.28 -1.78 -1.49
CA TRP A 225 -3.81 -2.53 -0.34
C TRP A 225 -3.64 -1.75 0.98
N PRO A 226 -4.50 -1.98 2.00
CA PRO A 226 -4.44 -1.24 3.24
C PRO A 226 -3.05 -1.21 3.87
N ILE A 227 -2.63 -0.01 4.27
CA ILE A 227 -1.43 0.20 5.08
C ILE A 227 -1.82 0.19 6.56
N GLY A 228 -0.94 -0.35 7.39
CA GLY A 228 -1.02 -0.32 8.85
C GLY A 228 0.38 -0.30 9.43
N MET A 229 0.99 0.89 9.53
CA MET A 229 2.39 1.05 9.91
C MET A 229 2.59 2.23 10.87
N VAL A 230 3.56 2.11 11.77
CA VAL A 230 4.01 3.18 12.68
C VAL A 230 5.39 3.61 12.23
N PHE A 231 5.68 4.90 12.27
CA PHE A 231 6.94 5.51 11.89
C PHE A 231 7.45 6.35 13.05
N ALA A 232 8.71 6.22 13.42
CA ALA A 232 9.38 7.13 14.32
C ALA A 232 9.77 8.42 13.57
N ALA A 233 10.03 9.49 14.31
CA ALA A 233 10.55 10.73 13.72
C ALA A 233 11.86 10.44 12.97
N GLY A 234 11.97 10.97 11.75
CA GLY A 234 13.07 10.74 10.81
C GLY A 234 12.90 9.51 9.92
N GLU A 235 11.98 8.59 10.24
CA GLU A 235 11.62 7.50 9.32
C GLU A 235 10.68 8.00 8.23
N GLY A 236 10.45 7.18 7.21
CA GLY A 236 9.73 7.62 6.03
C GLY A 236 9.09 6.52 5.24
N ILE A 237 8.60 6.90 4.06
CA ILE A 237 8.08 5.98 3.06
C ILE A 237 8.88 6.09 1.76
N ALA A 238 8.99 4.97 1.06
CA ALA A 238 9.41 4.88 -0.32
C ALA A 238 8.24 4.34 -1.15
N LEU A 239 7.81 5.11 -2.15
CA LEU A 239 6.93 4.64 -3.23
C LEU A 239 7.80 4.08 -4.35
N ASN A 240 7.76 2.77 -4.53
CA ASN A 240 8.40 2.10 -5.66
C ASN A 240 7.38 1.93 -6.79
N VAL A 241 7.82 2.12 -8.04
CA VAL A 241 7.04 1.91 -9.27
C VAL A 241 7.83 0.97 -10.19
N SER A 242 7.23 -0.12 -10.63
CA SER A 242 7.86 -1.09 -11.54
C SER A 242 6.83 -1.71 -12.49
N GLY A 243 7.29 -2.57 -13.40
CA GLY A 243 6.44 -3.40 -14.24
C GLY A 243 6.23 -4.82 -13.71
N HIS A 244 6.79 -5.17 -12.56
CA HIS A 244 6.75 -6.52 -12.00
C HIS A 244 6.27 -6.54 -10.54
N ASP A 245 5.80 -7.69 -10.07
CA ASP A 245 5.43 -7.84 -8.66
C ASP A 245 6.66 -7.74 -7.75
N MET A 246 6.67 -6.72 -6.88
CA MET A 246 7.71 -6.45 -5.89
C MET A 246 7.48 -7.13 -4.53
N CYS A 247 6.51 -8.06 -4.42
CA CYS A 247 6.37 -8.89 -3.24
C CYS A 247 7.53 -9.90 -3.13
N LEU A 248 7.72 -10.45 -1.93
CA LEU A 248 8.59 -11.61 -1.78
C LEU A 248 7.88 -12.85 -2.34
N PRO A 249 8.61 -13.84 -2.87
CA PRO A 249 7.97 -15.08 -3.33
C PRO A 249 7.39 -15.84 -2.14
N GLU A 250 6.28 -16.57 -2.34
CA GLU A 250 5.63 -17.36 -1.28
C GLU A 250 6.59 -18.37 -0.60
N THR A 251 7.42 -19.00 -1.42
CA THR A 251 8.51 -19.89 -1.02
C THR A 251 9.70 -19.67 -1.96
N ASP A 252 10.89 -20.14 -1.59
CA ASP A 252 12.06 -20.04 -2.48
C ASP A 252 11.89 -20.76 -3.82
N LEU A 253 10.99 -21.76 -3.89
CA LEU A 253 10.67 -22.47 -5.15
C LEU A 253 9.88 -21.58 -6.12
N CYS A 254 9.18 -20.55 -5.62
CA CYS A 254 8.38 -19.62 -6.42
C CYS A 254 9.18 -18.40 -6.88
N ARG A 255 10.50 -18.36 -6.64
CA ARG A 255 11.33 -17.21 -6.99
C ARG A 255 11.49 -17.12 -8.50
N LEU A 256 10.93 -16.05 -9.08
CA LEU A 256 11.09 -15.74 -10.49
C LEU A 256 12.55 -15.49 -10.83
N ARG A 257 12.99 -16.02 -11.98
CA ARG A 257 14.32 -15.78 -12.56
C ARG A 257 14.27 -14.81 -13.72
N GLU A 258 13.11 -14.67 -14.32
CA GLU A 258 12.81 -13.74 -15.41
C GLU A 258 11.38 -13.20 -15.24
N PRO A 259 11.06 -12.03 -15.82
CA PRO A 259 9.72 -11.48 -15.78
C PRO A 259 8.73 -12.32 -16.60
N GLU A 260 7.62 -12.70 -15.97
CA GLU A 260 6.52 -13.49 -16.58
C GLU A 260 5.38 -12.61 -17.14
N ASP A 261 5.51 -11.28 -17.03
CA ASP A 261 4.53 -10.30 -17.53
C ASP A 261 4.53 -10.18 -19.07
N GLN A 262 3.60 -9.36 -19.57
CA GLN A 262 3.46 -9.02 -20.99
C GLN A 262 3.98 -7.61 -21.30
N ASN A 263 4.76 -7.00 -20.39
CA ASN A 263 5.33 -5.69 -20.67
C ASN A 263 6.37 -5.79 -21.79
N VAL A 264 6.48 -4.68 -22.52
CA VAL A 264 7.44 -4.52 -23.61
C VAL A 264 8.03 -3.13 -23.52
N GLY A 265 9.36 -3.06 -23.49
CA GLY A 265 10.11 -1.81 -23.54
C GLY A 265 9.96 -0.92 -22.31
N ARG A 266 10.15 0.39 -22.51
CA ARG A 266 10.29 1.33 -21.40
C ARG A 266 8.96 1.97 -21.03
N HIS A 267 8.67 2.00 -19.73
CA HIS A 267 7.56 2.76 -19.19
C HIS A 267 8.07 4.11 -18.69
N TYR A 268 7.30 5.17 -18.92
CA TYR A 268 7.65 6.53 -18.56
C TYR A 268 6.65 7.08 -17.55
N VAL A 269 7.14 7.68 -16.47
CA VAL A 269 6.35 8.40 -15.46
C VAL A 269 6.58 9.89 -15.64
N HIS A 270 5.48 10.63 -15.83
CA HIS A 270 5.47 12.08 -16.02
C HIS A 270 5.07 12.76 -14.71
N THR A 271 5.80 13.80 -14.33
CA THR A 271 5.61 14.52 -13.06
C THR A 271 5.77 16.02 -13.25
N GLY A 272 5.12 16.81 -12.40
CA GLY A 272 5.26 18.27 -12.37
C GLY A 272 4.51 18.99 -13.48
N GLY A 273 4.38 20.31 -13.34
CA GLY A 273 3.63 21.16 -14.27
C GLY A 273 2.17 20.70 -14.38
N LYS A 274 1.78 20.22 -15.57
CA LYS A 274 0.43 19.69 -15.82
C LYS A 274 0.23 18.23 -15.39
N TYR A 275 1.28 17.49 -15.07
CA TYR A 275 1.22 16.09 -14.65
C TYR A 275 1.26 15.99 -13.13
N ASP A 276 0.09 15.90 -12.52
CA ASP A 276 -0.07 15.85 -11.07
C ASP A 276 0.10 14.43 -10.50
N SER A 277 1.10 13.66 -10.95
CA SER A 277 1.37 12.34 -10.37
C SER A 277 1.64 12.45 -8.86
N HIS A 278 0.88 11.73 -8.04
CA HIS A 278 0.90 11.86 -6.58
C HIS A 278 0.50 10.58 -5.85
N LEU A 279 0.92 10.45 -4.60
CA LEU A 279 0.51 9.44 -3.65
C LEU A 279 -0.42 10.07 -2.60
N VAL A 280 -1.57 9.45 -2.36
CA VAL A 280 -2.46 9.79 -1.24
C VAL A 280 -2.25 8.75 -0.13
N ILE A 281 -1.89 9.21 1.06
CA ILE A 281 -1.68 8.35 2.23
C ILE A 281 -2.68 8.65 3.36
N PRO A 282 -3.13 7.64 4.10
CA PRO A 282 -4.08 7.80 5.19
C PRO A 282 -3.37 7.96 6.55
N VAL A 283 -3.23 9.20 7.02
CA VAL A 283 -2.52 9.55 8.26
C VAL A 283 -3.51 9.64 9.43
N ILE A 284 -3.20 9.00 10.57
CA ILE A 284 -4.05 9.11 11.79
C ILE A 284 -3.35 9.79 12.97
N MET A 285 -2.02 9.92 12.89
CA MET A 285 -1.15 10.62 13.81
C MET A 285 0.05 11.10 13.00
N GLY A 286 0.49 12.35 13.21
CA GLY A 286 1.54 13.00 12.44
C GLY A 286 1.27 14.48 12.22
#